data_AF-A0A7Y6L9X8-F1
#
_entry.id   AF-A0A7Y6L9X8-F1
#
_cell.length_a   1.000
_cell.length_b   1.000
_cell.length_c   1.000
_cell.angle_alpha   90.00
_cell.angle_beta   90.00
_cell.angle_gamma   90.00
#
_symmetry.space_group_name_H-M   'P 1'
#
loop_
_entity.id
_entity.type
_entity.pdbx_description
1 polymer ?
#
loop_
_entity_poly.entity_id
_entity_poly.type
_entity_poly.pdbx_seq_one_letter_code
_entity_poly.pdbx_strand_id
1 'polypeptide(L)'
;AQAEARILMLSSNNILKPADGRPVTMPTQDMVLGLFFLTTDGELRDTKGEGRSFGSTAEAIMAFDAGELALQSAIDIRFPVGTIPPRGWTPPAREEGEPEWQQGDSFRLKTTLGRALFNELLPEDYPFVDYSVGKKQLSEIVNDLAERYPKVIVAATLDNLKASGFFWATRSGVTVAISDVVVPEAKKEIVRGYEAQDEKVQKQYERGLITKEERTQELIAIWTKATNEVAEAM
;
A
#
# COMPACT_ATOMS: atom_id res chain seq x y z
N ALA A 1 -41.15 2.57 -8.30
CA ALA A 1 -40.50 3.55 -7.41
C ALA A 1 -39.74 2.91 -6.24
N GLN A 2 -40.36 2.57 -5.09
CA GLN A 2 -39.62 2.09 -3.90
C GLN A 2 -38.87 0.77 -4.12
N ALA A 3 -39.47 -0.19 -4.82
CA ALA A 3 -38.82 -1.47 -5.14
C ALA A 3 -37.63 -1.28 -6.08
N GLU A 4 -37.74 -0.42 -7.10
CA GLU A 4 -36.64 -0.10 -8.03
C GLU A 4 -35.49 0.59 -7.30
N ALA A 5 -35.81 1.53 -6.39
CA ALA A 5 -34.81 2.20 -5.58
C ALA A 5 -34.03 1.18 -4.71
N ARG A 6 -34.74 0.23 -4.10
CA ARG A 6 -34.14 -0.75 -3.19
C ARG A 6 -33.36 -1.87 -3.91
N ILE A 7 -33.80 -2.28 -5.10
CA ILE A 7 -33.22 -3.41 -5.82
C ILE A 7 -32.17 -2.94 -6.83
N LEU A 8 -32.50 -1.94 -7.65
CA LEU A 8 -31.67 -1.51 -8.79
C LEU A 8 -30.75 -0.35 -8.43
N MET A 9 -31.21 0.62 -7.64
CA MET A 9 -30.47 1.87 -7.39
C MET A 9 -29.70 1.89 -6.07
N LEU A 10 -29.80 0.85 -5.24
CA LEU A 10 -29.11 0.80 -3.95
C LEU A 10 -27.58 0.81 -4.16
N SER A 11 -26.86 1.66 -3.42
CA SER A 11 -25.40 1.81 -3.55
C SER A 11 -24.64 0.50 -3.33
N SER A 12 -25.06 -0.31 -2.36
CA SER A 12 -24.47 -1.63 -2.06
C SER A 12 -24.59 -2.63 -3.22
N ASN A 13 -25.52 -2.41 -4.16
CA ASN A 13 -25.66 -3.26 -5.35
C ASN A 13 -24.84 -2.76 -6.54
N ASN A 14 -24.38 -1.50 -6.49
CA ASN A 14 -23.72 -0.76 -7.57
C ASN A 14 -22.24 -0.47 -7.22
N ILE A 15 -21.55 -1.48 -6.71
CA ILE A 15 -20.14 -1.42 -6.31
C ILE A 15 -19.21 -1.38 -7.53
N LEU A 16 -19.63 -1.98 -8.66
CA LEU A 16 -18.85 -2.09 -9.88
C LEU A 16 -19.28 -1.08 -10.93
N LYS A 17 -18.33 -0.62 -11.73
CA LYS A 17 -18.58 0.27 -12.85
C LYS A 17 -19.16 -0.55 -14.02
N PRO A 18 -20.31 -0.16 -14.58
CA PRO A 18 -20.92 -0.91 -15.69
C PRO A 18 -20.06 -0.98 -16.95
N ALA A 19 -19.13 -0.04 -17.14
CA ALA A 19 -18.33 0.08 -18.35
C ALA A 19 -17.15 -0.91 -18.43
N ASP A 20 -16.47 -1.16 -17.31
CA ASP A 20 -15.21 -1.91 -17.27
C ASP A 20 -15.15 -2.96 -16.15
N GLY A 21 -16.23 -3.11 -15.36
CA GLY A 21 -16.33 -4.08 -14.28
C GLY A 21 -15.49 -3.75 -13.04
N ARG A 22 -14.74 -2.63 -13.04
CA ARG A 22 -13.88 -2.27 -11.91
C ARG A 22 -14.70 -1.69 -10.74
N PRO A 23 -14.32 -1.96 -9.49
CA PRO A 23 -14.92 -1.37 -8.31
C PRO A 23 -14.83 0.16 -8.32
N VAL A 24 -15.96 0.82 -8.09
CA VAL A 24 -16.07 2.28 -7.95
C VAL A 24 -15.91 2.69 -6.48
N THR A 25 -16.43 1.89 -5.55
CA THR A 25 -16.42 2.19 -4.11
C THR A 25 -15.17 1.65 -3.43
N MET A 26 -13.99 1.96 -3.96
CA MET A 26 -12.72 1.59 -3.32
C MET A 26 -12.29 2.62 -2.27
N PRO A 27 -11.62 2.20 -1.19
CA PRO A 27 -10.99 3.13 -0.27
C PRO A 27 -9.99 4.04 -1.00
N THR A 28 -9.96 5.32 -0.64
CA THR A 28 -9.08 6.34 -1.22
C THR A 28 -8.38 7.17 -0.14
N GLN A 29 -7.30 7.86 -0.53
CA GLN A 29 -6.56 8.80 0.33
C GLN A 29 -6.26 8.22 1.72
N ASP A 30 -6.81 8.81 2.78
CA ASP A 30 -6.56 8.47 4.18
C ASP A 30 -6.83 7.00 4.49
N MET A 31 -7.89 6.42 3.91
CA MET A 31 -8.17 5.00 4.13
C MET A 31 -7.05 4.13 3.59
N VAL A 32 -6.53 4.44 2.41
CA VAL A 32 -5.40 3.70 1.82
C VAL A 32 -4.14 3.92 2.65
N LEU A 33 -3.90 5.15 3.10
CA LEU A 33 -2.75 5.49 3.94
C LEU A 33 -2.74 4.69 5.25
N GLY A 34 -3.88 4.60 5.94
CA GLY A 34 -4.01 3.84 7.17
C GLY A 34 -3.82 2.34 6.98
N LEU A 35 -4.42 1.77 5.93
CA LEU A 35 -4.23 0.34 5.60
C LEU A 35 -2.78 0.04 5.17
N PHE A 36 -2.16 0.96 4.43
CA PHE A 36 -0.75 0.84 4.06
C PHE A 36 0.16 0.89 5.29
N PHE A 37 -0.06 1.86 6.19
CA PHE A 37 0.65 1.95 7.46
C PHE A 37 0.50 0.66 8.28
N LEU A 38 -0.71 0.12 8.37
CA LEU A 38 -0.99 -1.12 9.10
C LEU A 38 -0.24 -2.32 8.50
N THR A 39 -0.16 -2.44 7.18
CA THR A 39 0.36 -3.64 6.50
C THR A 39 1.85 -3.56 6.12
N THR A 40 2.44 -2.38 6.22
CA THR A 40 3.88 -2.17 5.97
C THR A 40 4.71 -2.92 7.01
N ASP A 41 5.78 -3.55 6.54
CA ASP A 41 6.78 -4.19 7.38
C ASP A 41 7.75 -3.17 7.97
N GLY A 42 8.22 -3.49 9.18
CA GLY A 42 9.17 -2.69 9.91
C GLY A 42 10.62 -2.92 9.50
N GLU A 43 10.95 -3.62 8.40
CA GLU A 43 12.35 -4.00 8.06
C GLU A 43 13.32 -2.81 8.05
N LEU A 44 12.82 -1.60 7.81
CA LEU A 44 13.59 -0.36 7.78
C LEU A 44 13.67 0.37 9.14
N ARG A 45 13.13 -0.22 10.21
CA ARG A 45 13.01 0.39 11.55
C ARG A 45 13.36 -0.63 12.63
N ASP A 46 14.10 -0.20 13.64
CA ASP A 46 14.23 -0.96 14.87
C ASP A 46 12.86 -0.98 15.58
N THR A 47 12.20 -2.13 15.55
CA THR A 47 10.84 -2.28 16.09
C THR A 47 10.85 -3.17 17.32
N LYS A 48 10.12 -2.75 18.36
CA LYS A 48 10.02 -3.52 19.60
C LYS A 48 9.33 -4.86 19.37
N GLY A 49 9.90 -5.93 19.92
CA GLY A 49 9.27 -7.25 19.92
C GLY A 49 9.47 -8.06 18.65
N GLU A 50 10.41 -7.65 17.78
CA GLU A 50 10.80 -8.42 16.59
C GLU A 50 11.30 -9.84 16.96
N GLY A 51 10.94 -10.82 16.14
CA GLY A 51 11.32 -12.22 16.29
C GLY A 51 10.54 -12.99 17.36
N ARG A 52 9.60 -12.35 18.08
CA ARG A 52 8.73 -13.03 19.05
C ARG A 52 7.76 -13.98 18.35
N SER A 53 7.38 -15.04 19.06
CA SER A 53 6.35 -15.98 18.63
C SER A 53 5.12 -15.87 19.52
N PHE A 54 3.93 -15.95 18.92
CA PHE A 54 2.65 -15.85 19.60
C PHE A 54 1.77 -17.06 19.25
N GLY A 55 1.03 -17.55 20.24
CA GLY A 55 0.09 -18.66 20.08
C GLY A 55 -1.22 -18.28 19.40
N SER A 56 -1.55 -16.99 19.35
CA SER A 56 -2.75 -16.45 18.67
C SER A 56 -2.61 -14.95 18.37
N THR A 57 -3.46 -14.42 17.49
CA THR A 57 -3.54 -12.96 17.24
C THR A 57 -3.91 -12.19 18.51
N ALA A 58 -4.79 -12.73 19.36
CA ALA A 58 -5.17 -12.09 20.62
C ALA A 58 -4.00 -11.90 21.59
N GLU A 59 -3.07 -12.85 21.63
CA GLU A 59 -1.84 -12.73 22.43
C GLU A 59 -0.91 -11.64 21.91
N ALA A 60 -0.78 -11.53 20.60
CA ALA A 60 -0.02 -10.46 19.97
C ALA A 60 -0.67 -9.07 20.22
N ILE A 61 -2.01 -8.98 20.24
CA ILE A 61 -2.73 -7.76 20.63
C ILE A 61 -2.41 -7.38 22.09
N MET A 62 -2.43 -8.35 23.01
CA MET A 62 -2.06 -8.07 24.42
C MET A 62 -0.63 -7.53 24.55
N ALA A 63 0.32 -8.07 23.78
CA ALA A 63 1.70 -7.58 23.77
C ALA A 63 1.82 -6.16 23.16
N PHE A 64 1.01 -5.86 22.15
CA PHE A 64 0.92 -4.52 21.57
C PHE A 64 0.33 -3.51 22.56
N ASP A 65 -0.76 -3.89 23.26
CA ASP A 65 -1.39 -3.06 24.29
C ASP A 65 -0.46 -2.79 25.48
N ALA A 66 0.41 -3.75 25.82
CA ALA A 66 1.47 -3.58 26.82
C ALA A 66 2.64 -2.70 26.35
N GLY A 67 2.70 -2.34 25.06
CA GLY A 67 3.78 -1.55 24.47
C GLY A 67 5.09 -2.31 24.24
N GLU A 68 5.04 -3.65 24.28
CA GLU A 68 6.19 -4.54 24.07
C GLU A 68 6.35 -5.01 22.63
N LEU A 69 5.34 -4.78 21.81
CA LEU A 69 5.29 -5.16 20.39
C LEU A 69 4.83 -3.95 19.57
N ALA A 70 5.42 -3.73 18.38
CA ALA A 70 4.89 -2.78 17.41
C ALA A 70 4.08 -3.50 16.31
N LEU A 71 3.13 -2.80 15.68
CA LEU A 71 2.27 -3.35 14.62
C LEU A 71 3.05 -3.92 13.44
N GLN A 72 4.18 -3.28 13.12
CA GLN A 72 5.00 -3.55 11.94
C GLN A 72 6.17 -4.52 12.24
N SER A 73 6.29 -4.99 13.49
CA SER A 73 7.34 -5.93 13.88
C SER A 73 7.13 -7.30 13.24
N ALA A 74 8.21 -7.88 12.71
CA ALA A 74 8.19 -9.23 12.18
C ALA A 74 8.09 -10.23 13.34
N ILE A 75 7.02 -11.01 13.35
CA ILE A 75 6.67 -11.97 14.41
C ILE A 75 6.15 -13.27 13.80
N ASP A 76 6.24 -14.36 14.56
CA ASP A 76 5.66 -15.65 14.18
C ASP A 76 4.33 -15.85 14.90
N ILE A 77 3.22 -15.89 14.15
CA ILE A 77 1.88 -16.10 14.72
C ILE A 77 1.35 -17.46 14.27
N ARG A 78 0.75 -18.20 15.22
CA ARG A 78 -0.09 -19.36 14.91
C ARG A 78 -1.51 -18.92 14.58
N PHE A 79 -1.99 -19.28 13.39
CA PHE A 79 -3.35 -19.03 12.95
C PHE A 79 -4.27 -20.22 13.25
N PRO A 80 -5.56 -19.97 13.57
CA PRO A 80 -6.50 -21.03 13.93
C PRO A 80 -6.87 -21.91 12.73
N VAL A 81 -7.54 -23.01 13.04
CA VAL A 81 -8.12 -23.93 12.04
C VAL A 81 -9.12 -23.16 11.19
N GLY A 82 -9.07 -23.37 9.87
CA GLY A 82 -9.95 -22.71 8.89
C GLY A 82 -9.36 -21.47 8.22
N THR A 83 -8.29 -20.87 8.74
CA THR A 83 -7.59 -19.79 8.04
C THR A 83 -6.87 -20.33 6.80
N ILE A 84 -7.07 -19.68 5.66
CA ILE A 84 -6.41 -20.07 4.41
C ILE A 84 -5.01 -19.43 4.34
N PRO A 85 -3.93 -20.21 4.13
CA PRO A 85 -2.59 -19.67 4.05
C PRO A 85 -2.40 -18.76 2.81
N PRO A 86 -1.33 -17.95 2.78
CA PRO A 86 -1.04 -17.09 1.64
C PRO A 86 -0.89 -17.85 0.32
N ARG A 87 -1.21 -17.19 -0.80
CA ARG A 87 -1.00 -17.76 -2.14
C ARG A 87 0.49 -18.07 -2.33
N GLY A 88 0.82 -19.32 -2.70
CA GLY A 88 2.20 -19.76 -2.88
C GLY A 88 2.93 -20.15 -1.60
N TRP A 89 2.25 -20.17 -0.45
CA TRP A 89 2.80 -20.71 0.78
C TRP A 89 2.93 -22.23 0.69
N THR A 90 4.09 -22.75 1.07
CA THR A 90 4.34 -24.17 1.22
C THR A 90 4.41 -24.54 2.69
N PRO A 91 3.76 -25.63 3.12
CA PRO A 91 3.87 -26.08 4.48
C PRO A 91 5.33 -26.46 4.80
N PRO A 92 5.82 -26.16 6.01
CA PRO A 92 7.17 -26.56 6.40
C PRO A 92 7.30 -28.08 6.34
N ALA A 93 8.43 -28.57 5.82
CA ALA A 93 8.73 -30.00 5.80
C ALA A 93 8.75 -30.53 7.24
N ARG A 94 7.83 -31.43 7.56
CA ARG A 94 7.75 -32.10 8.86
C ARG A 94 8.64 -33.35 8.85
N GLU A 95 9.05 -33.80 10.04
CA GLU A 95 9.85 -35.02 10.22
C GLU A 95 9.09 -36.26 9.71
N GLU A 96 9.82 -37.31 9.32
CA GLU A 96 9.26 -38.57 8.81
C GLU A 96 8.28 -39.18 9.83
N GLY A 97 6.98 -39.13 9.52
CA GLY A 97 5.91 -39.74 10.31
C GLY A 97 4.80 -38.79 10.77
N GLU A 98 4.95 -37.46 10.60
CA GLU A 98 3.86 -36.52 10.86
C GLU A 98 2.88 -36.43 9.67
N PRO A 99 1.56 -36.28 9.90
CA PRO A 99 0.60 -36.07 8.83
C PRO A 99 0.91 -34.77 8.08
N GLU A 100 0.85 -34.83 6.74
CA GLU A 100 0.94 -33.66 5.87
C GLU A 100 -0.13 -32.64 6.27
N TRP A 101 0.22 -31.36 6.22
CA TRP A 101 -0.73 -30.27 6.47
C TRP A 101 -1.90 -30.38 5.50
N GLN A 102 -3.12 -30.42 6.03
CA GLN A 102 -4.34 -30.40 5.22
C GLN A 102 -4.95 -29.00 5.25
N GLN A 103 -5.65 -28.65 4.18
CA GLN A 103 -6.35 -27.37 4.11
C GLN A 103 -7.37 -27.28 5.26
N GLY A 104 -7.15 -26.29 6.14
CA GLY A 104 -7.93 -26.11 7.36
C GLY A 104 -7.13 -26.34 8.63
N ASP A 105 -5.98 -27.01 8.59
CA ASP A 105 -5.13 -27.16 9.78
C ASP A 105 -4.49 -25.84 10.21
N SER A 106 -4.24 -25.69 11.52
CA SER A 106 -3.50 -24.54 12.04
C SER A 106 -2.09 -24.49 11.45
N PHE A 107 -1.68 -23.33 10.96
CA PHE A 107 -0.33 -23.09 10.46
C PHE A 107 0.34 -21.92 11.19
N ARG A 108 1.65 -21.83 11.06
CA ARG A 108 2.46 -20.71 11.55
C ARG A 108 2.96 -19.91 10.37
N LEU A 109 2.95 -18.59 10.52
CA LEU A 109 3.40 -17.67 9.50
C LEU A 109 4.21 -16.54 10.15
N LYS A 110 5.39 -16.29 9.58
CA LYS A 110 6.17 -15.09 9.88
C LYS A 110 5.54 -13.92 9.16
N THR A 111 4.88 -13.05 9.91
CA THR A 111 4.16 -11.88 9.39
C THR A 111 4.23 -10.74 10.42
N THR A 112 3.40 -9.72 10.28
CA THR A 112 3.28 -8.63 11.26
C THR A 112 1.91 -8.67 11.94
N LEU A 113 1.80 -8.10 13.14
CA LEU A 113 0.50 -7.96 13.81
C LEU A 113 -0.47 -7.14 12.93
N GLY A 114 0.03 -6.10 12.27
CA GLY A 114 -0.78 -5.27 11.40
C GLY A 114 -1.34 -6.03 10.19
N ARG A 115 -0.56 -6.92 9.56
CA ARG A 115 -1.05 -7.81 8.50
C ARG A 115 -2.07 -8.82 9.04
N ALA A 116 -1.87 -9.36 10.24
CA ALA A 116 -2.87 -10.23 10.87
C ALA A 116 -4.21 -9.48 11.09
N LEU A 117 -4.17 -8.27 11.66
CA LEU A 117 -5.36 -7.42 11.85
C LEU A 117 -6.03 -7.02 10.53
N PHE A 118 -5.26 -6.81 9.46
CA PHE A 118 -5.81 -6.52 8.14
C PHE A 118 -6.61 -7.71 7.58
N ASN A 119 -6.11 -8.93 7.77
CA ASN A 119 -6.78 -10.14 7.28
C ASN A 119 -8.08 -10.45 8.01
N GLU A 120 -8.23 -10.02 9.27
CA GLU A 120 -9.52 -10.10 9.99
C GLU A 120 -10.63 -9.24 9.36
N LEU A 121 -10.27 -8.26 8.52
CA LEU A 121 -11.25 -7.43 7.79
C LEU A 121 -11.81 -8.14 6.56
N LEU A 122 -11.12 -9.17 6.07
CA LEU A 122 -11.46 -9.94 4.88
C LEU A 122 -12.36 -11.14 5.24
N PRO A 123 -13.05 -11.76 4.27
CA PRO A 123 -13.79 -13.00 4.51
C PRO A 123 -12.89 -14.12 5.05
N GLU A 124 -13.42 -14.98 5.91
CA GLU A 124 -12.66 -16.06 6.58
C GLU A 124 -11.99 -17.06 5.61
N ASP A 125 -12.60 -17.26 4.45
CA ASP A 125 -12.13 -18.13 3.35
C ASP A 125 -11.30 -17.37 2.30
N TYR A 126 -10.89 -16.12 2.58
CA TYR A 126 -10.00 -15.38 1.71
C TYR A 126 -8.54 -15.75 2.01
N PRO A 127 -7.69 -16.03 0.99
CA PRO A 127 -6.28 -16.34 1.22
C PRO A 127 -5.55 -15.23 1.96
N PHE A 128 -4.76 -15.59 2.97
CA PHE A 128 -4.05 -14.61 3.79
C PHE A 128 -3.16 -13.68 2.94
N VAL A 129 -3.32 -12.37 3.14
CA VAL A 129 -2.57 -11.30 2.50
C VAL A 129 -1.35 -10.96 3.34
N ASP A 130 -0.16 -11.37 2.90
CA ASP A 130 1.11 -11.14 3.60
C ASP A 130 2.07 -10.21 2.83
N TYR A 131 1.56 -9.06 2.41
CA TYR A 131 2.35 -8.01 1.75
C TYR A 131 1.78 -6.63 2.07
N SER A 132 2.57 -5.58 1.84
CA SER A 132 2.14 -4.19 2.05
C SER A 132 1.05 -3.80 1.06
N VAL A 133 -0.10 -3.36 1.59
CA VAL A 133 -1.31 -3.08 0.81
C VAL A 133 -1.40 -1.60 0.47
N GLY A 134 -0.89 -1.24 -0.71
CA GLY A 134 -1.08 0.07 -1.31
C GLY A 134 -2.38 0.17 -2.11
N LYS A 135 -2.59 1.32 -2.78
CA LYS A 135 -3.77 1.57 -3.63
C LYS A 135 -3.98 0.50 -4.70
N LYS A 136 -2.90 0.08 -5.35
CA LYS A 136 -2.95 -0.91 -6.45
C LYS A 136 -3.36 -2.29 -5.92
N GLN A 137 -2.67 -2.76 -4.88
CA GLN A 137 -2.95 -4.04 -4.23
C GLN A 137 -4.36 -4.10 -3.67
N LEU A 138 -4.81 -3.02 -3.02
CA LEU A 138 -6.19 -2.93 -2.52
C LEU A 138 -7.20 -3.02 -3.66
N SER A 139 -6.92 -2.38 -4.81
CA SER A 139 -7.78 -2.51 -5.99
C SER A 139 -7.84 -3.95 -6.50
N GLU A 140 -6.72 -4.68 -6.52
CA GLU A 140 -6.67 -6.09 -6.94
C GLU A 140 -7.47 -6.98 -5.98
N ILE A 141 -7.31 -6.79 -4.66
CA ILE A 141 -8.08 -7.51 -3.63
C ILE A 141 -9.58 -7.26 -3.78
N VAL A 142 -10.01 -6.00 -3.96
CA VAL A 142 -11.45 -5.69 -4.09
C VAL A 142 -12.03 -6.23 -5.40
N ASN A 143 -11.27 -6.22 -6.50
CA ASN A 143 -11.69 -6.86 -7.76
C ASN A 143 -11.92 -8.37 -7.55
N ASP A 144 -10.93 -9.05 -6.97
CA ASP A 144 -10.98 -10.49 -6.70
C ASP A 144 -12.12 -10.85 -5.73
N LEU A 145 -12.37 -9.99 -4.72
CA LEU A 145 -13.55 -10.11 -3.85
C LEU A 145 -14.86 -9.97 -4.64
N ALA A 146 -14.97 -8.99 -5.54
CA ALA A 146 -16.18 -8.77 -6.32
C ALA A 146 -16.48 -9.88 -7.34
N GLU A 147 -15.45 -10.59 -7.80
CA GLU A 147 -15.61 -11.74 -8.70
C GLU A 147 -16.01 -13.02 -7.95
N ARG A 148 -15.44 -13.25 -6.76
CA ARG A 148 -15.60 -14.51 -6.02
C ARG A 148 -16.73 -14.49 -5.00
N TYR A 149 -17.09 -13.32 -4.46
CA TYR A 149 -18.00 -13.21 -3.32
C TYR A 149 -19.31 -12.49 -3.66
N PRO A 150 -20.40 -12.82 -2.94
CA PRO A 150 -21.65 -12.06 -3.03
C PRO A 150 -21.44 -10.58 -2.69
N LYS A 151 -22.15 -9.70 -3.39
CA LYS A 151 -22.09 -8.23 -3.19
C LYS A 151 -22.29 -7.78 -1.76
N VAL A 152 -23.09 -8.52 -0.98
CA VAL A 152 -23.35 -8.22 0.45
C VAL A 152 -22.07 -8.37 1.28
N ILE A 153 -21.29 -9.42 1.03
CA ILE A 153 -20.01 -9.65 1.73
C ILE A 153 -19.01 -8.58 1.30
N VAL A 154 -18.91 -8.30 -0.01
CA VAL A 154 -18.02 -7.26 -0.54
C VAL A 154 -18.34 -5.89 0.06
N ALA A 155 -19.62 -5.52 0.16
CA ALA A 155 -20.05 -4.27 0.79
C ALA A 155 -19.61 -4.19 2.26
N ALA A 156 -19.81 -5.27 3.03
CA ALA A 156 -19.41 -5.33 4.43
C ALA A 156 -17.88 -5.24 4.60
N THR A 157 -17.12 -5.96 3.76
CA THR A 157 -15.65 -5.88 3.74
C THR A 157 -15.16 -4.46 3.42
N LEU A 158 -15.79 -3.78 2.45
CA LEU A 158 -15.44 -2.39 2.14
C LEU A 158 -15.70 -1.43 3.30
N ASP A 159 -16.78 -1.63 4.05
CA ASP A 159 -17.05 -0.84 5.26
C ASP A 159 -16.04 -1.12 6.38
N ASN A 160 -15.62 -2.38 6.56
CA ASN A 160 -14.56 -2.75 7.50
C ASN A 160 -13.21 -2.12 7.12
N LEU A 161 -12.84 -2.18 5.83
CA LEU A 161 -11.63 -1.56 5.29
C LEU A 161 -11.65 -0.04 5.46
N LYS A 162 -12.79 0.61 5.23
CA LYS A 162 -12.99 2.04 5.47
C LYS A 162 -12.77 2.38 6.95
N ALA A 163 -13.43 1.66 7.87
CA ALA A 163 -13.36 1.93 9.30
C ALA A 163 -11.93 1.74 9.83
N SER A 164 -11.29 0.62 9.48
CA SER A 164 -9.90 0.33 9.86
C SER A 164 -8.92 1.32 9.23
N GLY A 165 -9.11 1.65 7.95
CA GLY A 165 -8.30 2.64 7.24
C GLY A 165 -8.31 4.00 7.94
N PHE A 166 -9.48 4.55 8.29
CA PHE A 166 -9.54 5.80 9.04
C PHE A 166 -8.92 5.69 10.44
N PHE A 167 -9.19 4.59 11.15
CA PHE A 167 -8.66 4.37 12.50
C PHE A 167 -7.13 4.39 12.54
N TRP A 168 -6.49 3.71 11.59
CA TRP A 168 -5.03 3.63 11.50
C TRP A 168 -4.41 4.85 10.83
N ALA A 169 -5.12 5.52 9.92
CA ALA A 169 -4.66 6.80 9.36
C ALA A 169 -4.43 7.84 10.46
N THR A 170 -5.37 7.96 11.42
CA THR A 170 -5.24 8.87 12.56
C THR A 170 -4.02 8.53 13.45
N ARG A 171 -3.62 7.26 13.52
CA ARG A 171 -2.52 6.77 14.37
C ARG A 171 -1.19 6.60 13.63
N SER A 172 -1.19 6.82 12.31
CA SER A 172 0.00 6.70 11.48
C SER A 172 1.04 7.79 11.75
N GLY A 173 0.64 8.89 12.40
CA GLY A 173 1.51 10.03 12.66
C GLY A 173 1.89 10.81 11.39
N VAL A 174 1.19 10.57 10.27
CA VAL A 174 1.45 11.27 9.02
C VAL A 174 1.07 12.74 9.18
N THR A 175 2.07 13.59 9.04
CA THR A 175 1.98 15.05 9.05
C THR A 175 2.88 15.60 7.94
N VAL A 176 2.75 16.88 7.63
CA VAL A 176 3.62 17.55 6.66
C VAL A 176 4.19 18.79 7.33
N ALA A 177 5.51 18.78 7.54
CA ALA A 177 6.29 19.91 8.01
C ALA A 177 7.33 20.31 6.97
N ILE A 178 7.85 21.54 7.07
CA ILE A 178 8.93 22.02 6.20
C ILE A 178 10.19 21.14 6.31
N SER A 179 10.41 20.51 7.47
CA SER A 179 11.50 19.57 7.71
C SER A 179 11.38 18.28 6.89
N ASP A 180 10.17 17.91 6.47
CA ASP A 180 9.92 16.70 5.69
C ASP A 180 10.20 16.93 4.20
N VAL A 181 10.38 18.20 3.78
CA VAL A 181 10.72 18.59 2.42
C VAL A 181 12.24 18.57 2.27
N VAL A 182 12.79 17.40 1.93
CA VAL A 182 14.22 17.21 1.68
C VAL A 182 14.59 17.87 0.36
N VAL A 183 15.56 18.79 0.40
CA VAL A 183 16.16 19.39 -0.79
C VAL A 183 17.47 18.68 -1.07
N PRO A 184 17.66 18.08 -2.26
CA PRO A 184 18.88 17.34 -2.55
C PRO A 184 20.08 18.26 -2.63
N GLU A 185 21.20 17.85 -2.03
CA GLU A 185 22.43 18.66 -1.97
C GLU A 185 22.96 19.00 -3.37
N ALA A 186 22.85 18.05 -4.30
CA ALA A 186 23.26 18.17 -5.69
C ALA A 186 22.47 19.22 -6.49
N LYS A 187 21.30 19.69 -6.00
CA LYS A 187 20.44 20.64 -6.72
C LYS A 187 21.20 21.87 -7.22
N LYS A 188 22.07 22.44 -6.38
CA LYS A 188 22.83 23.65 -6.73
C LYS A 188 23.82 23.40 -7.87
N GLU A 189 24.45 22.23 -7.89
CA GLU A 189 25.42 21.87 -8.91
C GLU A 189 24.73 21.57 -10.25
N ILE A 190 23.63 20.81 -10.21
CA ILE A 190 22.80 20.50 -11.37
C ILE A 190 22.32 21.79 -12.03
N VAL A 191 21.68 22.67 -11.27
CA VAL A 191 21.15 23.95 -11.79
C VAL A 191 22.26 24.80 -12.40
N ARG A 192 23.41 24.93 -11.73
CA ARG A 192 24.54 25.71 -12.24
C ARG A 192 25.09 25.13 -13.55
N GLY A 193 25.10 23.81 -13.69
CA GLY A 193 25.48 23.12 -14.93
C GLY A 193 24.57 23.45 -16.11
N TYR A 194 23.27 23.54 -15.87
CA TYR A 194 22.27 23.89 -16.90
C TYR A 194 22.20 25.40 -17.17
N GLU A 195 22.39 26.26 -16.17
CA GLU A 195 22.53 27.72 -16.36
C GLU A 195 23.70 28.06 -17.30
N ALA A 196 24.82 27.35 -17.19
CA ALA A 196 25.95 27.54 -18.10
C ALA A 196 25.65 27.08 -19.54
N GLN A 197 24.71 26.15 -19.74
CA GLN A 197 24.25 25.75 -21.07
C GLN A 197 23.27 26.77 -21.64
N ASP A 198 22.31 27.24 -20.83
CA ASP A 198 21.39 28.33 -21.17
C ASP A 198 22.18 29.57 -21.64
N GLU A 199 23.21 29.97 -20.88
CA GLU A 199 24.05 31.13 -21.25
C GLU A 199 24.75 30.94 -22.61
N LYS A 200 25.15 29.71 -22.98
CA LYS A 200 25.74 29.43 -24.30
C LYS A 200 24.72 29.60 -25.42
N VAL A 201 23.50 29.08 -25.23
CA VAL A 201 22.41 29.21 -26.20
C VAL A 201 22.01 30.67 -26.36
N GLN A 202 21.90 31.41 -25.25
CA GLN A 202 21.60 32.84 -25.27
C GLN A 202 22.68 33.64 -26.02
N LYS A 203 23.98 33.34 -25.81
CA LYS A 203 25.08 33.95 -26.58
C LYS A 203 25.04 33.61 -28.08
N GLN A 204 24.63 32.41 -28.45
CA GLN A 204 24.46 32.04 -29.86
C GLN A 204 23.34 32.86 -30.52
N TYR A 205 22.23 33.07 -29.80
CA TYR A 205 21.14 33.91 -30.27
C TYR A 205 21.57 35.37 -30.45
N GLU A 206 22.27 35.94 -29.48
CA GLU A 206 22.78 37.32 -29.54
C GLU A 206 23.76 37.55 -30.70
N ARG A 207 24.52 36.52 -31.06
CA ARG A 207 25.42 36.52 -32.23
C ARG A 207 24.69 36.27 -33.56
N GLY A 208 23.38 36.03 -33.54
CA GLY A 208 22.57 35.74 -34.71
C GLY A 208 22.81 34.36 -35.33
N LEU A 209 23.38 33.41 -34.56
CA LEU A 209 23.68 32.04 -35.03
C LEU A 209 22.44 31.13 -35.03
N ILE A 210 21.45 31.44 -34.18
CA ILE A 210 20.20 30.69 -34.06
C ILE A 210 19.01 31.65 -34.11
N THR A 211 17.86 31.14 -34.51
CA THR A 211 16.60 31.89 -34.52
C THR A 211 15.96 31.94 -33.13
N LYS A 212 14.96 32.81 -32.96
CA LYS A 212 14.20 32.91 -31.70
C LYS A 212 13.43 31.62 -31.39
N GLU A 213 12.93 30.95 -32.43
CA GLU A 213 12.18 29.69 -32.31
C GLU A 213 13.08 28.55 -31.85
N GLU A 214 14.25 28.39 -32.50
CA GLU A 214 15.27 27.40 -32.10
C GLU A 214 15.76 27.64 -30.69
N ARG A 215 16.07 28.90 -30.32
CA ARG A 215 16.43 29.26 -28.95
C ARG A 215 15.37 28.77 -27.96
N THR A 216 14.09 29.03 -28.24
CA THR A 216 13.01 28.66 -27.33
C THR A 216 12.90 27.14 -27.17
N GLN A 217 13.05 26.38 -28.26
CA GLN A 217 13.05 24.91 -28.21
C GLN A 217 14.24 24.36 -27.43
N GLU A 218 15.44 24.91 -27.64
CA GLU A 218 16.63 24.47 -26.90
C GLU A 218 16.53 24.79 -25.41
N LEU A 219 16.03 25.97 -25.04
CA LEU A 219 15.81 26.33 -23.62
C LEU A 219 14.81 25.39 -22.96
N ILE A 220 13.70 25.05 -23.64
CA ILE A 220 12.74 24.07 -23.13
C ILE A 220 13.44 22.73 -22.91
N ALA A 221 14.26 22.27 -23.85
CA ALA A 221 14.98 21.01 -23.74
C ALA A 221 15.99 21.00 -22.56
N ILE A 222 16.74 22.08 -22.38
CA ILE A 222 17.70 22.27 -21.28
C ILE A 222 16.97 22.21 -19.93
N TRP A 223 15.94 23.02 -19.74
CA TRP A 223 15.23 23.09 -18.46
C TRP A 223 14.35 21.88 -18.17
N THR A 224 13.86 21.19 -19.20
CA THR A 224 13.18 19.89 -19.03
C THR A 224 14.16 18.83 -18.51
N LYS A 225 15.37 18.75 -19.08
CA LYS A 225 16.42 17.85 -18.60
C LYS A 225 16.84 18.18 -17.17
N ALA A 226 17.06 19.47 -16.88
CA ALA A 226 17.39 19.94 -15.53
C ALA A 226 16.33 19.53 -14.50
N THR A 227 15.05 19.70 -14.85
CA THR A 227 13.93 19.33 -13.96
C THR A 227 13.91 17.83 -13.69
N ASN A 228 14.13 17.00 -14.72
CA ASN A 228 14.18 15.55 -14.57
C ASN A 228 15.38 15.10 -13.72
N GLU A 229 16.57 15.67 -13.94
CA GLU A 229 17.77 15.32 -13.19
C GLU A 229 17.66 15.75 -11.71
N VAL A 230 17.07 16.92 -11.44
CA VAL A 230 16.76 17.33 -10.05
C VAL A 230 15.73 16.38 -9.42
N ALA A 231 14.72 15.92 -10.18
CA ALA A 231 13.71 15.00 -9.69
C ALA A 231 14.27 13.58 -9.41
N GLU A 232 15.23 13.11 -10.20
CA GLU A 232 15.94 11.84 -9.95
C GLU A 232 16.89 11.92 -8.75
N ALA A 233 17.38 13.11 -8.42
CA ALA A 233 18.23 13.34 -7.26
C ALA A 233 17.44 13.52 -5.94
N MET A 234 16.10 13.67 -5.99
CA MET A 234 15.23 13.71 -4.81
C MET A 234 14.86 12.32 -4.34
#